data_AF-A0AAD5WVS0-F1
#
_entry.id   AF-A0AAD5WVS0-F1
#
_cell.length_a   1.000
_cell.length_b   1.000
_cell.length_c   1.000
_cell.angle_alpha   90.00
_cell.angle_beta   90.00
_cell.angle_gamma   90.00
#
_symmetry.space_group_name_H-M   'P 1'
#
loop_
_entity.id
_entity.type
_entity.pdbx_description
1 polymer ?
#
loop_
_entity_poly.entity_id
_entity_poly.type
_entity_poly.pdbx_seq_one_letter_code
_entity_poly.pdbx_strand_id
1 'polypeptide(L)'
;MSSNPTFSLTTTGTMPINANRNGVPPHQSSSNSGTTTPQNGSISQSSSFYGIPSLRSAWSGLVRSFSYDDSEQHDHRLPSSIREIPPPDPVSLSGWKSSTKDASRVMTVPLAEEIKKMVPERLQIVDGWQLVYSLVQDGTLLGTLYRKCAQFSEKRRGQRIGFVVVVRDDEGGIFGAYMSDVPHISKNYFGNGECFLWRASRQISLPPPPSTDTTKMARNTMIAPSLKKMMSTSATTSESSLGDGDEEKTRGGSGYMQNHLRFMVYPYSGKNDYCMLCEPGFLSLGGGNGRYGLWMNENLSMGHSDPCPTYDNDGLSDQGGKFGILGVEVWAIGG
;
A
#
# COMPACT_ATOMS: atom_id res chain seq x y z
N MET A 1 -8.17 -71.20 -1.78
CA MET A 1 -7.27 -72.18 -1.13
C MET A 1 -5.83 -71.66 -1.21
N SER A 2 -4.99 -72.01 -0.24
CA SER A 2 -3.50 -72.11 -0.28
C SER A 2 -2.73 -71.17 -1.23
N SER A 3 -2.03 -70.09 -0.84
CA SER A 3 -0.91 -69.91 0.13
C SER A 3 0.46 -70.46 -0.31
N ASN A 4 1.44 -69.54 -0.51
CA ASN A 4 2.86 -69.49 -0.06
C ASN A 4 3.78 -70.75 -0.14
N PRO A 5 5.14 -70.64 -0.18
CA PRO A 5 6.06 -69.61 0.35
C PRO A 5 6.84 -68.85 -0.77
N THR A 6 8.03 -68.22 -0.67
CA THR A 6 9.18 -68.28 0.27
C THR A 6 9.98 -66.95 0.30
N PHE A 7 11.16 -66.92 0.94
CA PHE A 7 12.00 -65.75 1.25
C PHE A 7 13.50 -66.00 0.96
N SER A 8 14.29 -64.93 0.74
CA SER A 8 15.72 -64.89 1.15
C SER A 8 16.26 -63.44 1.25
N LEU A 9 17.06 -63.16 2.28
CA LEU A 9 17.80 -61.90 2.56
C LEU A 9 19.27 -61.99 2.02
N THR A 10 20.19 -61.01 2.07
CA THR A 10 20.26 -59.73 2.83
C THR A 10 20.58 -58.50 1.93
N THR A 11 21.55 -57.57 2.05
CA THR A 11 22.80 -57.35 2.84
C THR A 11 23.03 -55.83 3.09
N THR A 12 23.90 -55.45 4.04
CA THR A 12 24.18 -54.07 4.53
C THR A 12 25.31 -53.30 3.82
N GLY A 13 25.29 -51.95 3.88
CA GLY A 13 26.41 -51.05 3.55
C GLY A 13 25.99 -49.57 3.49
N THR A 14 25.81 -48.84 4.61
CA THR A 14 26.84 -48.11 5.40
C THR A 14 27.18 -46.71 4.84
N MET A 15 26.95 -45.68 5.66
CA MET A 15 27.24 -44.26 5.37
C MET A 15 28.69 -43.86 5.71
N PRO A 16 29.23 -42.79 5.08
CA PRO A 16 30.28 -41.97 5.67
C PRO A 16 29.68 -40.72 6.35
N ILE A 17 29.77 -40.65 7.68
CA ILE A 17 29.68 -39.37 8.42
C ILE A 17 31.05 -38.69 8.34
N ASN A 18 31.09 -37.35 8.22
CA ASN A 18 32.30 -36.60 8.56
C ASN A 18 31.95 -35.37 9.40
N ALA A 19 32.68 -35.16 10.49
CA ALA A 19 32.43 -34.08 11.46
C ALA A 19 33.72 -33.65 12.18
N ASN A 20 34.24 -32.49 11.80
CA ASN A 20 35.14 -31.61 12.58
C ASN A 20 34.98 -30.21 11.96
N ARG A 21 34.67 -29.11 12.65
CA ARG A 21 35.00 -28.60 14.00
C ARG A 21 36.41 -27.99 14.09
N ASN A 22 36.43 -26.70 14.41
CA ASN A 22 37.55 -25.82 14.79
C ASN A 22 38.61 -25.47 13.72
N GLY A 23 38.63 -24.20 13.31
CA GLY A 23 39.71 -23.55 12.56
C GLY A 23 39.62 -22.02 12.70
N VAL A 24 40.61 -21.41 13.36
CA VAL A 24 40.69 -19.94 13.59
C VAL A 24 41.37 -19.27 12.38
N PRO A 25 40.93 -18.07 11.93
CA PRO A 25 41.51 -17.42 10.75
C PRO A 25 42.95 -16.91 11.00
N PRO A 26 43.81 -16.90 9.98
CA PRO A 26 45.18 -16.38 10.09
C PRO A 26 45.22 -14.85 10.14
N HIS A 27 45.98 -14.32 11.10
CA HIS A 27 46.32 -12.90 11.22
C HIS A 27 47.48 -12.55 10.27
N GLN A 28 47.42 -11.40 9.59
CA GLN A 28 48.62 -10.71 9.07
C GLN A 28 48.51 -9.20 9.29
N SER A 29 49.36 -8.66 10.16
CA SER A 29 49.86 -7.27 10.14
C SER A 29 50.93 -7.15 9.03
N SER A 30 51.37 -6.00 8.52
CA SER A 30 51.33 -4.58 8.94
C SER A 30 51.51 -3.70 7.66
N SER A 31 51.42 -2.36 7.61
CA SER A 31 52.07 -1.33 8.45
C SER A 31 51.48 0.10 8.28
N ASN A 32 51.87 1.03 9.17
CA ASN A 32 51.36 2.41 9.29
C ASN A 32 51.99 3.48 8.39
N SER A 33 51.16 4.48 8.04
CA SER A 33 51.45 5.94 8.06
C SER A 33 50.09 6.66 8.18
N GLY A 34 49.82 7.58 9.12
CA GLY A 34 50.46 8.89 9.28
C GLY A 34 49.82 9.91 8.32
N THR A 35 49.27 11.07 8.71
CA THR A 35 49.42 11.84 9.97
C THR A 35 48.29 12.89 10.15
N THR A 36 48.07 13.37 11.39
CA THR A 36 47.46 14.68 11.81
C THR A 36 45.96 14.99 11.62
N THR A 37 45.31 15.28 12.75
CA THR A 37 44.09 16.11 12.92
C THR A 37 44.47 17.62 12.99
N PRO A 38 43.50 18.56 13.00
CA PRO A 38 43.09 19.14 14.30
C PRO A 38 41.57 19.36 14.49
N GLN A 39 41.18 19.71 15.72
CA GLN A 39 39.79 19.85 16.19
C GLN A 39 39.21 21.26 15.96
N ASN A 40 37.88 21.40 15.85
CA ASN A 40 37.03 22.01 16.90
C ASN A 40 35.55 22.15 16.49
N GLY A 41 34.66 22.38 17.47
CA GLY A 41 33.33 22.98 17.24
C GLY A 41 32.11 22.19 17.72
N SER A 42 31.88 22.12 19.03
CA SER A 42 30.62 21.62 19.60
C SER A 42 29.60 22.75 19.81
N ILE A 43 28.47 22.75 19.07
CA ILE A 43 27.29 23.56 19.41
C ILE A 43 26.03 22.70 19.31
N SER A 44 25.25 22.68 20.38
CA SER A 44 23.91 22.09 20.43
C SER A 44 22.86 23.04 19.85
N GLN A 45 21.93 22.55 19.04
CA GLN A 45 20.64 23.20 18.86
C GLN A 45 19.52 22.26 18.42
N SER A 46 18.29 22.71 18.67
CA SER A 46 17.03 21.99 18.58
C SER A 46 16.72 21.36 17.21
N SER A 47 16.16 20.16 17.24
CA SER A 47 15.48 19.54 16.10
C SER A 47 14.15 20.26 15.79
N SER A 48 14.20 21.28 14.92
CA SER A 48 13.01 21.97 14.43
C SER A 48 12.16 21.07 13.53
N PHE A 49 10.85 21.14 13.68
CA PHE A 49 9.90 20.49 12.78
C PHE A 49 10.00 21.08 11.37
N TYR A 50 10.18 20.20 10.38
CA TYR A 50 9.72 20.41 9.00
C TYR A 50 8.69 19.32 8.71
N GLY A 51 7.53 19.57 8.10
CA GLY A 51 7.13 20.79 7.41
C GLY A 51 6.61 20.40 6.02
N ILE A 52 5.40 19.83 5.96
CA ILE A 52 4.86 19.24 4.73
C ILE A 52 4.74 20.33 3.64
N PRO A 53 5.36 20.16 2.45
CA PRO A 53 5.17 21.07 1.33
C PRO A 53 3.70 21.06 0.86
N SER A 54 3.09 22.24 0.81
CA SER A 54 1.75 22.42 0.24
C SER A 54 1.77 22.12 -1.26
N LEU A 55 0.95 21.15 -1.71
CA LEU A 55 0.80 20.79 -3.12
C LEU A 55 0.03 21.86 -3.92
N ARG A 56 0.69 22.99 -4.18
CA ARG A 56 0.21 24.07 -5.09
C ARG A 56 1.35 24.66 -5.93
N SER A 57 2.02 23.81 -6.71
CA SER A 57 2.88 24.22 -7.82
C SER A 57 2.69 23.28 -9.02
N ALA A 58 1.63 23.53 -9.79
CA ALA A 58 1.28 22.73 -10.95
C ALA A 58 2.12 23.11 -12.18
N TRP A 59 2.53 22.10 -12.95
CA TRP A 59 2.54 22.09 -14.42
C TRP A 59 3.17 23.32 -15.13
N SER A 60 4.48 23.28 -15.36
CA SER A 60 5.20 24.21 -16.24
C SER A 60 6.26 23.49 -17.09
N GLY A 61 5.81 22.62 -18.00
CA GLY A 61 6.66 21.64 -18.74
C GLY A 61 6.68 21.73 -20.28
N LEU A 62 5.88 22.60 -20.90
CA LEU A 62 5.88 22.91 -22.34
C LEU A 62 5.46 24.40 -22.48
N VAL A 63 5.99 25.23 -23.39
CA VAL A 63 6.71 24.99 -24.65
C VAL A 63 7.98 25.87 -24.74
N ARG A 64 9.07 25.33 -25.30
CA ARG A 64 10.13 26.08 -26.03
C ARG A 64 9.89 25.82 -27.53
N SER A 65 10.10 26.74 -28.48
CA SER A 65 10.71 28.08 -28.50
C SER A 65 10.27 28.78 -29.80
N PHE A 66 10.29 30.10 -29.88
CA PHE A 66 10.90 30.86 -31.00
C PHE A 66 10.85 32.38 -30.68
N SER A 67 11.95 33.09 -30.93
CA SER A 67 12.07 34.53 -30.72
C SER A 67 12.18 35.25 -32.06
N TYR A 68 11.42 36.32 -32.26
CA TYR A 68 11.73 37.38 -33.21
C TYR A 68 11.16 38.72 -32.71
N ASP A 69 11.38 39.78 -33.50
CA ASP A 69 11.69 41.12 -33.00
C ASP A 69 10.49 42.11 -32.81
N ASP A 70 10.85 43.31 -32.37
CA ASP A 70 10.09 44.43 -31.78
C ASP A 70 8.87 45.01 -32.54
N SER A 71 8.10 45.80 -31.76
CA SER A 71 7.35 47.02 -32.13
C SER A 71 5.81 47.00 -32.26
N GLU A 72 5.25 48.13 -31.80
CA GLU A 72 3.89 48.68 -31.97
C GLU A 72 2.73 48.11 -31.11
N GLN A 73 1.71 48.96 -30.93
CA GLN A 73 0.68 48.90 -29.88
C GLN A 73 -0.64 48.33 -30.43
N HIS A 74 -1.32 47.43 -29.71
CA HIS A 74 -2.79 47.29 -29.81
C HIS A 74 -3.44 46.58 -28.60
N ASP A 75 -4.74 46.79 -28.51
CA ASP A 75 -5.71 46.50 -27.43
C ASP A 75 -5.52 45.29 -26.51
N HIS A 76 -5.90 45.49 -25.23
CA HIS A 76 -6.07 44.45 -24.22
C HIS A 76 -7.23 43.47 -24.52
N ARG A 77 -7.05 42.58 -25.51
CA ARG A 77 -7.85 41.35 -25.60
C ARG A 77 -7.26 40.26 -24.72
N LEU A 78 -7.88 40.01 -23.57
CA LEU A 78 -7.63 38.80 -22.80
C LEU A 78 -7.86 37.57 -23.71
N PRO A 79 -6.93 36.59 -23.75
CA PRO A 79 -7.10 35.42 -24.58
C PRO A 79 -8.32 34.61 -24.12
N SER A 80 -9.24 34.36 -25.05
CA SER A 80 -10.49 33.67 -24.75
C SER A 80 -10.27 32.18 -24.49
N SER A 81 -10.93 31.67 -23.44
CA SER A 81 -10.91 30.27 -23.01
C SER A 81 -9.52 29.73 -22.65
N ILE A 82 -9.15 29.90 -21.38
CA ILE A 82 -8.57 28.76 -20.67
C ILE A 82 -9.63 27.66 -20.76
N ARG A 83 -9.35 26.61 -21.52
CA ARG A 83 -10.20 25.42 -21.54
C ARG A 83 -9.96 24.68 -20.23
N GLU A 84 -10.98 24.63 -19.38
CA GLU A 84 -10.96 23.71 -18.25
C GLU A 84 -10.78 22.30 -18.82
N ILE A 85 -9.68 21.65 -18.45
CA ILE A 85 -9.44 20.25 -18.82
C ILE A 85 -10.54 19.45 -18.10
N PRO A 86 -11.33 18.62 -18.80
CA PRO A 86 -12.34 17.78 -18.16
C PRO A 86 -11.70 16.97 -17.02
N PRO A 87 -12.39 16.77 -15.88
CA PRO A 87 -11.87 15.95 -14.80
C PRO A 87 -11.51 14.55 -15.36
N PRO A 88 -10.37 13.97 -14.96
CA PRO A 88 -9.96 12.66 -15.47
C PRO A 88 -10.99 11.60 -15.11
N ASP A 89 -11.18 10.63 -16.01
CA ASP A 89 -12.15 9.56 -15.80
C ASP A 89 -11.80 8.71 -14.55
N PRO A 90 -12.82 8.26 -13.79
CA PRO A 90 -12.61 7.48 -12.58
C PRO A 90 -12.15 6.05 -12.90
N VAL A 91 -11.34 5.48 -12.01
CA VAL A 91 -10.81 4.12 -12.13
C VAL A 91 -11.95 3.10 -12.22
N SER A 92 -11.97 2.36 -13.32
CA SER A 92 -12.90 1.25 -13.54
C SER A 92 -12.24 -0.08 -13.15
N LEU A 93 -12.81 -0.73 -12.14
CA LEU A 93 -12.32 -2.00 -11.59
C LEU A 93 -13.09 -3.18 -12.22
N SER A 94 -12.38 -4.11 -12.85
CA SER A 94 -12.99 -5.24 -13.56
C SER A 94 -12.22 -6.56 -13.38
N GLY A 95 -12.89 -7.70 -13.66
CA GLY A 95 -12.29 -9.05 -13.58
C GLY A 95 -12.70 -9.89 -12.36
N TRP A 96 -13.53 -9.36 -11.45
CA TRP A 96 -14.23 -10.22 -10.48
C TRP A 96 -15.29 -11.08 -11.18
N LYS A 97 -15.42 -12.34 -10.75
CA LYS A 97 -16.47 -13.28 -11.15
C LYS A 97 -17.81 -12.85 -10.53
N SER A 98 -18.92 -13.14 -11.20
CA SER A 98 -20.29 -12.87 -10.67
C SER A 98 -20.59 -13.60 -9.35
N SER A 99 -19.89 -14.69 -9.05
CA SER A 99 -19.95 -15.42 -7.78
C SER A 99 -19.22 -14.72 -6.62
N THR A 100 -18.41 -13.70 -6.89
CA THR A 100 -17.52 -13.06 -5.89
C THR A 100 -18.26 -11.96 -5.15
N LYS A 101 -18.68 -12.30 -3.91
CA LYS A 101 -19.38 -11.42 -2.97
C LYS A 101 -18.62 -10.12 -2.74
N ASP A 102 -19.33 -8.99 -2.63
CA ASP A 102 -18.72 -7.66 -2.46
C ASP A 102 -17.85 -7.56 -1.21
N ALA A 103 -18.28 -8.18 -0.09
CA ALA A 103 -17.50 -8.24 1.15
C ALA A 103 -16.13 -8.96 1.00
N SER A 104 -15.99 -9.82 -0.01
CA SER A 104 -14.76 -10.56 -0.32
C SER A 104 -13.84 -9.81 -1.30
N ARG A 105 -14.31 -8.72 -1.92
CA ARG A 105 -13.46 -7.85 -2.76
C ARG A 105 -12.61 -6.97 -1.86
N VAL A 106 -11.34 -6.78 -2.23
CA VAL A 106 -10.40 -6.01 -1.39
C VAL A 106 -10.18 -4.61 -1.93
N MET A 107 -9.91 -4.48 -3.23
CA MET A 107 -9.87 -3.20 -3.91
C MET A 107 -11.25 -2.53 -3.94
N THR A 108 -11.26 -1.21 -3.81
CA THR A 108 -12.45 -0.36 -3.99
C THR A 108 -12.06 0.84 -4.85
N VAL A 109 -13.01 1.45 -5.58
CA VAL A 109 -12.70 2.59 -6.46
C VAL A 109 -11.99 3.73 -5.71
N PRO A 110 -12.44 4.19 -4.52
CA PRO A 110 -11.72 5.24 -3.78
C PRO A 110 -10.29 4.86 -3.39
N LEU A 111 -10.03 3.58 -3.06
CA LEU A 111 -8.67 3.11 -2.77
C LEU A 111 -7.80 3.10 -4.05
N ALA A 112 -8.38 2.67 -5.18
CA ALA A 112 -7.68 2.66 -6.46
C ALA A 112 -7.33 4.07 -6.95
N GLU A 113 -8.20 5.08 -6.70
CA GLU A 113 -7.89 6.49 -6.96
C GLU A 113 -6.70 7.00 -6.13
N GLU A 114 -6.64 6.69 -4.84
CA GLU A 114 -5.49 7.10 -4.00
C GLU A 114 -4.18 6.44 -4.47
N ILE A 115 -4.24 5.17 -4.89
CA ILE A 115 -3.07 4.47 -5.46
C ILE A 115 -2.69 5.04 -6.84
N LYS A 116 -3.66 5.33 -7.72
CA LYS A 116 -3.44 5.87 -9.09
C LYS A 116 -2.62 7.15 -9.08
N LYS A 117 -2.81 8.04 -8.09
CA LYS A 117 -2.05 9.30 -7.93
C LYS A 117 -0.54 9.08 -7.75
N MET A 118 -0.14 7.92 -7.23
CA MET A 118 1.25 7.57 -6.93
C MET A 118 1.90 6.68 -8.01
N VAL A 119 1.09 6.07 -8.86
CA VAL A 119 1.53 5.26 -10.02
C VAL A 119 2.22 6.18 -11.05
N PRO A 120 3.27 5.73 -11.77
CA PRO A 120 3.91 6.52 -12.81
C PRO A 120 2.92 7.06 -13.86
N GLU A 121 3.01 8.36 -14.17
CA GLU A 121 2.07 9.10 -15.03
C GLU A 121 1.70 8.38 -16.34
N ARG A 122 2.69 7.78 -17.01
CA ARG A 122 2.49 6.98 -18.25
C ARG A 122 1.48 5.84 -18.14
N LEU A 123 1.22 5.33 -16.93
CA LEU A 123 0.26 4.26 -16.65
C LEU A 123 -1.09 4.80 -16.15
N GLN A 124 -1.13 6.06 -15.66
CA GLN A 124 -2.37 6.71 -15.22
C GLN A 124 -3.33 7.01 -16.38
N ILE A 125 -2.83 6.98 -17.62
CA ILE A 125 -3.57 7.19 -18.88
C ILE A 125 -4.65 6.11 -19.12
N VAL A 126 -4.56 4.95 -18.45
CA VAL A 126 -5.50 3.83 -18.62
C VAL A 126 -6.26 3.55 -17.33
N ASP A 127 -7.51 3.98 -17.27
CA ASP A 127 -8.39 3.87 -16.10
C ASP A 127 -8.95 2.46 -15.87
N GLY A 128 -8.82 1.57 -16.86
CA GLY A 128 -9.38 0.22 -16.89
C GLY A 128 -8.55 -0.83 -16.16
N TRP A 129 -8.52 -0.80 -14.82
CA TRP A 129 -7.75 -1.72 -13.99
C TRP A 129 -8.32 -3.15 -14.06
N GLN A 130 -7.42 -4.13 -14.22
CA GLN A 130 -7.77 -5.53 -14.47
C GLN A 130 -7.34 -6.44 -13.31
N LEU A 131 -8.28 -7.16 -12.71
CA LEU A 131 -7.98 -8.16 -11.68
C LEU A 131 -7.29 -9.39 -12.31
N VAL A 132 -6.00 -9.54 -12.02
CA VAL A 132 -5.17 -10.65 -12.51
C VAL A 132 -5.30 -11.87 -11.60
N TYR A 133 -5.32 -11.64 -10.29
CA TYR A 133 -5.36 -12.70 -9.28
C TYR A 133 -6.20 -12.25 -8.09
N SER A 134 -7.01 -13.14 -7.53
CA SER A 134 -7.66 -12.95 -6.23
C SER A 134 -7.69 -14.26 -5.46
N LEU A 135 -7.24 -14.24 -4.21
CA LEU A 135 -7.19 -15.40 -3.31
C LEU A 135 -8.54 -16.13 -3.23
N VAL A 136 -9.64 -15.37 -3.20
CA VAL A 136 -11.03 -15.86 -3.15
C VAL A 136 -11.46 -16.53 -4.46
N GLN A 137 -10.86 -16.16 -5.59
CA GLN A 137 -11.24 -16.64 -6.92
C GLN A 137 -10.33 -17.73 -7.49
N ASP A 138 -9.07 -17.77 -7.05
CA ASP A 138 -7.97 -18.52 -7.66
C ASP A 138 -7.23 -19.45 -6.68
N GLY A 139 -7.65 -19.48 -5.40
CA GLY A 139 -7.04 -20.27 -4.34
C GLY A 139 -5.85 -19.57 -3.68
N THR A 140 -5.17 -20.27 -2.77
CA THR A 140 -4.14 -19.71 -1.86
C THR A 140 -2.69 -19.87 -2.32
N LEU A 141 -2.43 -20.57 -3.42
CA LEU A 141 -1.07 -20.87 -3.86
C LEU A 141 -0.40 -19.70 -4.58
N LEU A 142 0.70 -19.18 -4.04
CA LEU A 142 1.54 -18.13 -4.61
C LEU A 142 2.03 -18.46 -6.04
N GLY A 143 2.34 -19.73 -6.32
CA GLY A 143 2.65 -20.19 -7.68
C GLY A 143 1.52 -19.99 -8.71
N THR A 144 0.27 -19.84 -8.28
CA THR A 144 -0.85 -19.44 -9.14
C THR A 144 -0.88 -17.93 -9.38
N LEU A 145 -0.55 -17.11 -8.38
CA LEU A 145 -0.39 -15.65 -8.54
C LEU A 145 0.67 -15.35 -9.61
N TYR A 146 1.89 -15.91 -9.48
CA TYR A 146 2.96 -15.74 -10.47
C TYR A 146 2.54 -16.18 -11.88
N ARG A 147 1.93 -17.37 -11.99
CA ARG A 147 1.48 -17.92 -13.28
C ARG A 147 0.43 -17.04 -13.96
N LYS A 148 -0.53 -16.49 -13.22
CA LYS A 148 -1.54 -15.57 -13.78
C LYS A 148 -0.92 -14.23 -14.19
N CYS A 149 0.04 -13.69 -13.43
CA CYS A 149 0.73 -12.44 -13.77
C CYS A 149 1.59 -12.58 -15.04
N ALA A 150 2.36 -13.66 -15.16
CA ALA A 150 3.10 -13.98 -16.38
C ALA A 150 2.17 -14.07 -17.60
N GLN A 151 1.11 -14.90 -17.53
CA GLN A 151 0.14 -15.06 -18.62
C GLN A 151 -0.61 -13.78 -18.98
N PHE A 152 -0.81 -12.85 -18.04
CA PHE A 152 -1.43 -11.56 -18.30
C PHE A 152 -0.51 -10.61 -19.08
N SER A 153 0.79 -10.61 -18.73
CA SER A 153 1.83 -9.83 -19.40
C SER A 153 2.17 -10.37 -20.80
N GLU A 154 2.30 -11.69 -20.94
CA GLU A 154 2.57 -12.36 -22.24
C GLU A 154 1.51 -12.01 -23.30
N LYS A 155 0.23 -12.01 -22.91
CA LYS A 155 -0.91 -11.63 -23.77
C LYS A 155 -0.92 -10.16 -24.18
N ARG A 156 -0.05 -9.34 -23.58
CA ARG A 156 0.07 -7.89 -23.78
C ARG A 156 1.52 -7.48 -24.07
N ARG A 157 2.32 -8.40 -24.59
CA ARG A 157 3.75 -8.19 -24.87
C ARG A 157 4.00 -6.90 -25.66
N GLY A 158 4.72 -5.96 -25.05
CA GLY A 158 5.06 -4.65 -25.62
C GLY A 158 4.41 -3.47 -24.88
N GLN A 159 3.22 -3.68 -24.31
CA GLN A 159 2.52 -2.71 -23.46
C GLN A 159 3.33 -2.41 -22.19
N ARG A 160 3.08 -1.26 -21.55
CA ARG A 160 3.67 -0.94 -20.24
C ARG A 160 2.63 -1.23 -19.16
N ILE A 161 2.90 -2.26 -18.36
CA ILE A 161 1.99 -2.76 -17.34
C ILE A 161 2.72 -2.77 -16.01
N GLY A 162 2.19 -2.04 -15.03
CA GLY A 162 2.54 -2.21 -13.63
C GLY A 162 1.50 -3.07 -12.91
N PHE A 163 1.83 -3.52 -11.70
CA PHE A 163 0.94 -4.37 -10.90
C PHE A 163 0.77 -3.80 -9.49
N VAL A 164 -0.47 -3.72 -9.00
CA VAL A 164 -0.78 -3.35 -7.62
C VAL A 164 -1.21 -4.60 -6.87
N VAL A 165 -0.46 -4.97 -5.82
CA VAL A 165 -0.88 -5.99 -4.87
C VAL A 165 -1.62 -5.31 -3.71
N VAL A 166 -2.77 -5.88 -3.35
CA VAL A 166 -3.62 -5.46 -2.24
C VAL A 166 -3.74 -6.63 -1.27
N VAL A 167 -3.50 -6.36 0.01
CA VAL A 167 -3.65 -7.31 1.11
C VAL A 167 -4.74 -6.82 2.05
N ARG A 168 -5.55 -7.75 2.57
CA ARG A 168 -6.40 -7.55 3.75
C ARG A 168 -5.97 -8.53 4.83
N ASP A 169 -5.64 -8.00 6.00
CA ASP A 169 -5.34 -8.81 7.18
C ASP A 169 -6.59 -9.28 7.94
N ASP A 170 -6.42 -10.11 8.96
CA ASP A 170 -7.49 -10.66 9.79
C ASP A 170 -8.07 -9.72 10.86
N GLU A 171 -7.51 -8.52 11.03
CA GLU A 171 -8.16 -7.41 11.76
C GLU A 171 -8.88 -6.43 10.80
N GLY A 172 -8.74 -6.62 9.49
CA GLY A 172 -9.37 -5.82 8.45
C GLY A 172 -8.55 -4.61 7.99
N GLY A 173 -7.27 -4.53 8.37
CA GLY A 173 -6.30 -3.60 7.81
C GLY A 173 -6.14 -3.82 6.30
N ILE A 174 -5.93 -2.74 5.54
CA ILE A 174 -5.75 -2.79 4.07
C ILE A 174 -4.48 -2.05 3.69
N PHE A 175 -3.57 -2.75 3.03
CA PHE A 175 -2.26 -2.25 2.63
C PHE A 175 -1.74 -3.04 1.43
N GLY A 176 -0.57 -2.65 0.90
CA GLY A 176 0.01 -3.35 -0.23
C GLY A 176 1.20 -2.63 -0.84
N ALA A 177 1.39 -2.87 -2.13
CA ALA A 177 2.48 -2.28 -2.91
C ALA A 177 2.07 -2.05 -4.36
N TYR A 178 2.80 -1.16 -5.02
CA TYR A 178 2.90 -1.12 -6.48
C TYR A 178 4.24 -1.73 -6.91
N MET A 179 4.19 -2.48 -8.01
CA MET A 179 5.26 -3.26 -8.60
C MET A 179 5.46 -2.80 -10.06
N SER A 180 6.68 -2.37 -10.39
CA SER A 180 7.05 -1.91 -11.74
C SER A 180 7.09 -3.04 -12.78
N ASP A 181 7.26 -4.27 -12.31
CA ASP A 181 7.56 -5.45 -13.10
C ASP A 181 6.62 -6.61 -12.77
N VAL A 182 6.56 -7.61 -13.66
CA VAL A 182 5.76 -8.82 -13.46
C VAL A 182 6.32 -9.60 -12.27
N PRO A 183 5.52 -9.94 -11.23
CA PRO A 183 5.99 -10.80 -10.14
C PRO A 183 6.25 -12.22 -10.68
N HIS A 184 7.52 -12.63 -10.70
CA HIS A 184 8.01 -13.90 -11.22
C HIS A 184 9.18 -14.39 -10.37
N ILE A 185 9.37 -15.71 -10.26
CA ILE A 185 10.43 -16.28 -9.40
C ILE A 185 11.82 -15.88 -9.91
N SER A 186 12.63 -15.29 -9.03
CA SER A 186 13.98 -14.80 -9.31
C SER A 186 14.93 -15.12 -8.14
N LYS A 187 16.21 -15.33 -8.43
CA LYS A 187 17.27 -15.50 -7.41
C LYS A 187 17.81 -14.16 -6.87
N ASN A 188 17.52 -13.08 -7.57
CA ASN A 188 18.01 -11.73 -7.29
C ASN A 188 16.82 -10.78 -7.10
N TYR A 189 17.05 -9.69 -6.37
CA TYR A 189 16.10 -8.57 -6.37
C TYR A 189 15.93 -7.98 -7.78
N PHE A 190 14.72 -7.53 -8.07
CA PHE A 190 14.32 -6.87 -9.31
C PHE A 190 13.26 -5.79 -9.03
N GLY A 191 12.67 -5.25 -10.10
CA GLY A 191 11.87 -4.02 -10.03
C GLY A 191 12.74 -2.78 -10.18
N ASN A 192 12.13 -1.60 -10.13
CA ASN A 192 12.82 -0.31 -10.24
C ASN A 192 12.40 0.64 -9.10
N GLY A 193 12.95 1.85 -9.11
CA GLY A 193 12.65 2.90 -8.12
C GLY A 193 11.25 3.53 -8.21
N GLU A 194 10.37 3.02 -9.07
CA GLU A 194 8.95 3.40 -9.11
C GLU A 194 8.09 2.51 -8.22
N CYS A 195 8.61 1.37 -7.75
CA CYS A 195 7.93 0.55 -6.74
C CYS A 195 7.73 1.35 -5.45
N PHE A 196 6.60 1.16 -4.77
CA PHE A 196 6.29 1.80 -3.49
C PHE A 196 5.38 0.90 -2.64
N LEU A 197 5.46 1.07 -1.31
CA LEU A 197 4.51 0.47 -0.37
C LEU A 197 3.44 1.49 0.01
N TRP A 198 2.28 1.01 0.46
CA TRP A 198 1.21 1.88 0.95
C TRP A 198 0.33 1.16 1.99
N ARG A 199 -0.31 1.93 2.87
CA ARG A 199 -1.33 1.44 3.82
C ARG A 199 -2.51 2.41 3.90
N ALA A 200 -3.70 1.88 4.20
CA ALA A 200 -4.95 2.63 4.18
C ALA A 200 -5.79 2.33 5.43
N SER A 201 -5.86 3.29 6.36
CA SER A 201 -6.68 3.17 7.58
C SER A 201 -7.99 3.95 7.44
N ARG A 202 -9.10 3.41 7.95
CA ARG A 202 -10.39 4.12 7.98
C ARG A 202 -10.39 5.16 9.10
N GLN A 203 -10.31 6.45 8.75
CA GLN A 203 -10.47 7.50 9.74
C GLN A 203 -11.96 7.76 9.96
N ILE A 204 -12.47 7.38 11.14
CA ILE A 204 -13.76 7.87 11.62
C ILE A 204 -13.60 9.37 11.86
N SER A 205 -14.34 10.19 11.12
CA SER A 205 -14.47 11.62 11.42
C SER A 205 -15.15 11.77 12.78
N LEU A 206 -14.41 12.21 13.79
CA LEU A 206 -15.01 12.72 15.03
C LEU A 206 -15.99 13.85 14.68
N PRO A 207 -17.14 13.97 15.37
CA PRO A 207 -18.00 15.13 15.20
C PRO A 207 -17.20 16.41 15.48
N PRO A 208 -17.44 17.51 14.74
CA PRO A 208 -16.75 18.76 15.00
C PRO A 208 -16.96 19.18 16.46
N PRO A 209 -15.94 19.72 17.15
CA PRO A 209 -16.13 20.26 18.48
C PRO A 209 -17.21 21.36 18.43
N PRO A 210 -18.07 21.48 19.45
CA PRO A 210 -19.15 22.47 19.44
C PRO A 210 -18.56 23.87 19.24
N SER A 211 -18.91 24.50 18.12
CA SER A 211 -18.31 25.76 17.66
C SER A 211 -18.41 26.83 18.75
N THR A 212 -17.27 27.42 19.12
CA THR A 212 -17.20 28.47 20.13
C THR A 212 -17.74 29.79 19.61
N ASP A 213 -19.06 29.96 19.66
CA ASP A 213 -19.66 31.26 19.93
C ASP A 213 -20.88 31.15 20.87
N THR A 214 -20.63 31.37 22.16
CA THR A 214 -21.68 31.71 23.13
C THR A 214 -21.05 32.57 24.24
N THR A 215 -20.70 33.81 23.89
CA THR A 215 -20.27 34.79 24.88
C THR A 215 -21.46 35.13 25.81
N LYS A 216 -21.36 34.71 27.10
CA LYS A 216 -22.41 34.64 28.14
C LYS A 216 -23.29 33.39 27.95
N MET A 217 -23.50 32.48 28.92
CA MET A 217 -23.62 32.65 30.38
C MET A 217 -23.16 31.41 31.19
N ALA A 218 -23.30 31.51 32.53
CA ALA A 218 -23.42 30.40 33.49
C ALA A 218 -22.23 29.44 33.64
N ARG A 219 -21.24 29.90 34.43
CA ARG A 219 -20.26 29.03 35.12
C ARG A 219 -20.99 28.10 36.10
N ASN A 220 -20.90 26.78 35.89
CA ASN A 220 -21.25 25.78 36.91
C ASN A 220 -20.25 24.63 36.87
N THR A 221 -19.77 24.21 38.05
CA THR A 221 -18.70 23.22 38.18
C THR A 221 -19.25 21.95 38.81
N MET A 222 -19.22 20.82 38.12
CA MET A 222 -19.42 19.54 38.79
C MET A 222 -18.59 18.38 38.22
N ILE A 223 -17.96 17.71 39.18
CA ILE A 223 -17.07 16.56 39.10
C ILE A 223 -17.66 15.42 38.26
N ALA A 224 -16.83 14.80 37.41
CA ALA A 224 -17.20 13.58 36.70
C ALA A 224 -17.01 12.32 37.58
N PRO A 225 -18.01 11.43 37.69
CA PRO A 225 -17.83 10.07 38.14
C PRO A 225 -17.64 9.13 36.94
N SER A 226 -16.62 8.27 36.98
CA SER A 226 -16.46 7.20 35.99
C SER A 226 -17.44 6.06 36.24
N LEU A 227 -18.05 5.49 35.18
CA LEU A 227 -18.47 4.09 35.23
C LEU A 227 -18.37 3.39 33.87
N LYS A 228 -17.97 2.12 33.93
CA LYS A 228 -18.04 1.17 32.82
C LYS A 228 -19.45 0.53 32.78
N LYS A 229 -19.74 -0.16 31.67
CA LYS A 229 -20.68 -1.30 31.59
C LYS A 229 -22.16 -0.98 31.79
N MET A 230 -22.90 -0.97 30.67
CA MET A 230 -24.05 -1.87 30.53
C MET A 230 -24.24 -2.31 29.07
N MET A 231 -24.54 -3.59 28.88
CA MET A 231 -25.07 -4.20 27.65
C MET A 231 -26.52 -4.61 27.94
N SER A 232 -27.28 -4.91 26.87
CA SER A 232 -28.72 -5.21 26.87
C SER A 232 -29.63 -3.98 27.12
N THR A 233 -30.88 -3.94 26.66
CA THR A 233 -31.74 -5.03 26.15
C THR A 233 -32.70 -4.57 25.02
N SER A 234 -33.36 -5.55 24.40
CA SER A 234 -34.58 -5.54 23.56
C SER A 234 -35.71 -4.55 23.91
N ALA A 235 -36.75 -4.29 23.07
CA ALA A 235 -37.01 -4.45 21.62
C ALA A 235 -38.48 -4.03 21.30
N THR A 236 -38.84 -3.99 20.00
CA THR A 236 -40.22 -4.14 19.42
C THR A 236 -41.26 -3.00 19.55
N THR A 237 -41.91 -2.67 18.41
CA THR A 237 -43.34 -2.24 18.20
C THR A 237 -43.96 -1.07 18.99
N SER A 238 -44.88 -0.24 18.47
CA SER A 238 -45.40 0.01 17.09
C SER A 238 -46.39 1.20 17.10
N GLU A 239 -47.00 1.49 15.93
CA GLU A 239 -48.20 2.32 15.69
C GLU A 239 -48.04 3.85 15.58
N SER A 240 -49.14 4.52 15.24
CA SER A 240 -49.20 5.66 14.32
C SER A 240 -50.19 6.75 14.74
N SER A 241 -49.95 8.00 14.29
CA SER A 241 -50.98 9.04 14.16
C SER A 241 -50.66 9.98 12.99
N LEU A 242 -51.70 10.55 12.39
CA LEU A 242 -51.61 11.60 11.36
C LEU A 242 -51.68 12.99 12.00
N GLY A 243 -51.00 13.96 11.40
CA GLY A 243 -51.04 15.38 11.76
C GLY A 243 -50.50 16.22 10.60
N ASP A 244 -51.11 17.38 10.35
CA ASP A 244 -50.90 18.24 9.18
C ASP A 244 -50.57 19.67 9.62
N GLY A 245 -49.93 20.47 8.76
CA GLY A 245 -49.71 21.92 8.97
C GLY A 245 -48.25 22.40 9.12
N ASP A 246 -47.68 22.81 7.98
CA ASP A 246 -46.85 24.02 7.75
C ASP A 246 -45.45 24.26 8.40
N GLU A 247 -44.65 25.05 7.65
CA GLU A 247 -43.36 25.73 7.93
C GLU A 247 -42.26 24.96 8.73
N GLU A 248 -41.07 24.66 8.20
CA GLU A 248 -40.08 25.64 7.72
C GLU A 248 -39.01 25.00 6.78
N LYS A 249 -38.34 25.85 5.99
CA LYS A 249 -37.36 25.55 4.93
C LYS A 249 -36.00 25.02 5.42
N THR A 250 -35.98 23.94 6.20
CA THR A 250 -34.72 23.29 6.61
C THR A 250 -33.96 22.74 5.40
N ARG A 251 -32.78 23.30 5.12
CA ARG A 251 -31.81 22.69 4.20
C ARG A 251 -31.39 21.35 4.78
N GLY A 252 -31.95 20.27 4.26
CA GLY A 252 -31.56 18.88 4.55
C GLY A 252 -30.13 18.59 4.10
N GLY A 253 -29.16 19.10 4.86
CA GLY A 253 -27.76 18.73 4.76
C GLY A 253 -27.62 17.27 5.20
N SER A 254 -27.87 16.35 4.27
CA SER A 254 -27.43 14.96 4.38
C SER A 254 -25.92 14.98 4.54
N GLY A 255 -25.47 15.00 5.78
CA GLY A 255 -24.05 15.00 6.14
C GLY A 255 -23.46 13.68 5.69
N TYR A 256 -22.93 13.68 4.46
CA TYR A 256 -22.19 12.57 3.91
C TYR A 256 -21.16 12.15 4.95
N MET A 257 -21.30 10.94 5.49
CA MET A 257 -20.28 10.29 6.30
C MET A 257 -19.12 9.94 5.37
N GLN A 258 -18.35 10.98 5.05
CA GLN A 258 -17.28 10.96 4.07
C GLN A 258 -16.12 10.22 4.72
N ASN A 259 -16.20 8.88 4.65
CA ASN A 259 -15.21 7.93 5.13
C ASN A 259 -13.82 8.31 4.60
N HIS A 260 -13.11 9.10 5.38
CA HIS A 260 -11.84 9.67 4.95
C HIS A 260 -10.80 8.57 5.07
N LEU A 261 -10.40 8.03 3.92
CA LEU A 261 -9.38 7.01 3.85
C LEU A 261 -8.04 7.67 4.16
N ARG A 262 -7.46 7.36 5.33
CA ARG A 262 -6.13 7.83 5.69
C ARG A 262 -5.11 6.96 4.95
N PHE A 263 -4.80 7.39 3.73
CA PHE A 263 -3.83 6.77 2.85
C PHE A 263 -2.42 7.26 3.20
N MET A 264 -1.47 6.33 3.34
CA MET A 264 -0.06 6.59 3.59
C MET A 264 0.77 5.80 2.58
N VAL A 265 1.84 6.42 2.09
CA VAL A 265 2.67 5.90 0.99
C VAL A 265 4.13 6.02 1.37
N TYR A 266 4.89 4.97 1.07
CA TYR A 266 6.32 4.87 1.32
C TYR A 266 7.02 4.67 -0.04
N PRO A 267 7.44 5.77 -0.70
CA PRO A 267 8.10 5.73 -2.00
C PRO A 267 9.52 5.19 -1.88
N TYR A 268 10.15 4.88 -3.02
CA TYR A 268 11.54 4.42 -3.06
C TYR A 268 12.51 5.43 -2.42
N SER A 269 13.34 4.97 -1.48
CA SER A 269 14.28 5.79 -0.71
C SER A 269 15.60 6.06 -1.41
N GLY A 270 15.93 5.29 -2.46
CA GLY A 270 17.25 5.31 -3.11
C GLY A 270 18.39 4.66 -2.33
N LYS A 271 18.15 4.04 -1.16
CA LYS A 271 19.21 3.49 -0.29
C LYS A 271 19.73 2.11 -0.70
N ASN A 272 18.96 1.34 -1.48
CA ASN A 272 19.31 0.02 -2.02
C ASN A 272 18.23 -0.44 -3.00
N ASP A 273 18.59 -1.11 -4.08
CA ASP A 273 17.64 -1.54 -5.13
C ASP A 273 16.88 -2.84 -4.79
N TYR A 274 16.60 -3.12 -3.51
CA TYR A 274 15.92 -4.35 -3.06
C TYR A 274 14.39 -4.26 -3.17
N CYS A 275 13.89 -3.74 -4.31
CA CYS A 275 12.47 -3.43 -4.52
C CYS A 275 11.56 -4.67 -4.50
N MET A 276 11.87 -5.72 -5.26
CA MET A 276 11.05 -6.93 -5.37
C MET A 276 11.93 -8.18 -5.28
N LEU A 277 11.55 -9.17 -4.45
CA LEU A 277 12.12 -10.52 -4.49
C LEU A 277 11.00 -11.55 -4.38
N CYS A 278 11.02 -12.52 -5.29
CA CYS A 278 10.01 -13.55 -5.46
C CYS A 278 10.69 -14.92 -5.48
N GLU A 279 10.39 -15.75 -4.50
CA GLU A 279 10.87 -17.13 -4.40
C GLU A 279 9.69 -18.11 -4.47
N PRO A 280 9.91 -19.42 -4.69
CA PRO A 280 8.83 -20.40 -4.60
C PRO A 280 8.08 -20.34 -3.26
N GLY A 281 8.80 -20.04 -2.17
CA GLY A 281 8.27 -20.01 -0.81
C GLY A 281 7.68 -18.66 -0.35
N PHE A 282 7.93 -17.54 -1.04
CA PHE A 282 7.45 -16.21 -0.62
C PHE A 282 7.49 -15.13 -1.71
N LEU A 283 6.61 -14.15 -1.58
CA LEU A 283 6.67 -12.85 -2.28
C LEU A 283 7.10 -11.78 -1.27
N SER A 284 8.05 -10.93 -1.65
CA SER A 284 8.53 -9.82 -0.82
C SER A 284 8.81 -8.55 -1.61
N LEU A 285 8.58 -7.41 -0.94
CA LEU A 285 8.63 -6.06 -1.48
C LEU A 285 9.33 -5.15 -0.48
N GLY A 286 10.47 -4.59 -0.88
CA GLY A 286 11.39 -3.86 -0.01
C GLY A 286 12.19 -4.80 0.88
N GLY A 287 13.49 -4.53 1.04
CA GLY A 287 14.43 -5.42 1.72
C GLY A 287 15.56 -4.70 2.43
N GLY A 288 16.58 -5.46 2.80
CA GLY A 288 17.75 -4.98 3.54
C GLY A 288 17.64 -5.20 5.06
N ASN A 289 18.80 -5.21 5.74
CA ASN A 289 18.91 -5.44 7.18
C ASN A 289 18.22 -6.72 7.71
N GLY A 290 18.00 -7.72 6.84
CA GLY A 290 17.30 -8.97 7.18
C GLY A 290 15.78 -8.82 7.38
N ARG A 291 15.18 -7.71 6.94
CA ARG A 291 13.76 -7.39 7.07
C ARG A 291 13.13 -7.11 5.70
N TYR A 292 11.81 -7.10 5.65
CA TYR A 292 11.03 -6.83 4.44
C TYR A 292 9.91 -5.84 4.73
N GLY A 293 9.70 -4.88 3.81
CA GLY A 293 8.63 -3.89 3.95
C GLY A 293 7.24 -4.52 3.84
N LEU A 294 7.08 -5.48 2.93
CA LEU A 294 5.98 -6.43 2.86
C LEU A 294 6.52 -7.81 2.46
N TRP A 295 6.06 -8.86 3.12
CA TRP A 295 6.39 -10.26 2.84
C TRP A 295 5.16 -11.14 3.03
N MET A 296 4.96 -12.14 2.17
CA MET A 296 3.86 -13.11 2.24
C MET A 296 4.33 -14.51 1.85
N ASN A 297 3.82 -15.54 2.55
CA ASN A 297 4.23 -16.93 2.36
C ASN A 297 3.59 -17.64 1.15
N GLU A 298 4.13 -18.82 0.79
CA GLU A 298 3.71 -19.67 -0.35
C GLU A 298 2.19 -19.94 -0.40
N ASN A 299 1.54 -20.09 0.75
CA ASN A 299 0.12 -20.39 0.87
C ASN A 299 -0.74 -19.17 1.24
N LEU A 300 -0.19 -17.95 1.11
CA LEU A 300 -0.86 -16.66 1.26
C LEU A 300 -1.80 -16.59 2.48
N SER A 301 -1.36 -17.13 3.62
CA SER A 301 -2.11 -17.19 4.87
C SER A 301 -1.49 -16.34 5.99
N MET A 302 -0.21 -16.00 5.85
CA MET A 302 0.58 -15.29 6.85
C MET A 302 1.55 -14.34 6.15
N GLY A 303 1.63 -13.11 6.63
CA GLY A 303 2.55 -12.10 6.12
C GLY A 303 3.29 -11.37 7.23
N HIS A 304 4.39 -10.72 6.84
CA HIS A 304 5.24 -9.93 7.70
C HIS A 304 5.46 -8.54 7.08
N SER A 305 5.59 -7.52 7.91
CA SER A 305 5.86 -6.14 7.47
C SER A 305 6.68 -5.43 8.54
N ASP A 306 7.88 -5.03 8.17
CA ASP A 306 8.88 -4.41 9.02
C ASP A 306 9.39 -3.13 8.36
N PRO A 307 9.94 -2.17 9.13
CA PRO A 307 10.71 -1.07 8.54
C PRO A 307 11.89 -1.57 7.72
N CYS A 308 11.91 -1.26 6.42
CA CYS A 308 13.00 -1.62 5.51
C CYS A 308 13.68 -0.38 4.89
N PRO A 309 15.01 -0.39 4.70
CA PRO A 309 15.72 0.76 4.13
C PRO A 309 15.35 1.05 2.66
N THR A 310 14.72 0.13 1.91
CA THR A 310 14.27 0.38 0.53
C THR A 310 13.18 1.47 0.43
N TYR A 311 12.34 1.60 1.46
CA TYR A 311 11.17 2.50 1.45
C TYR A 311 11.03 3.40 2.68
N ASP A 312 11.87 3.21 3.71
CA ASP A 312 11.77 3.91 5.01
C ASP A 312 10.35 3.82 5.62
N ASN A 313 9.71 2.67 5.46
CA ASN A 313 8.32 2.43 5.87
C ASN A 313 8.16 2.14 7.36
N ASP A 314 6.97 2.39 7.90
CA ASP A 314 6.50 1.76 9.13
C ASP A 314 5.89 0.37 8.84
N GLY A 315 5.45 -0.34 9.89
CA GLY A 315 4.63 -1.55 9.74
C GLY A 315 3.31 -1.26 9.02
N LEU A 316 3.02 -2.04 7.97
CA LEU A 316 1.85 -1.83 7.12
C LEU A 316 0.53 -2.30 7.76
N SER A 317 0.57 -3.34 8.58
CA SER A 317 -0.57 -3.82 9.40
C SER A 317 -0.52 -3.23 10.80
N ASP A 318 -1.69 -2.94 11.37
CA ASP A 318 -1.83 -2.47 12.76
C ASP A 318 -1.67 -3.59 13.80
N GLN A 319 -1.64 -4.86 13.37
CA GLN A 319 -1.23 -6.02 14.19
C GLN A 319 0.28 -6.00 14.53
N GLY A 320 1.07 -5.15 13.85
CA GLY A 320 2.52 -5.10 13.93
C GLY A 320 3.20 -6.02 12.92
N GLY A 321 4.38 -6.53 13.30
CA GLY A 321 5.30 -7.19 12.36
C GLY A 321 4.84 -8.53 11.75
N LYS A 322 3.72 -9.08 12.21
CA LYS A 322 3.12 -10.33 11.71
C LYS A 322 1.61 -10.18 11.64
N PHE A 323 1.00 -10.68 10.56
CA PHE A 323 -0.44 -10.61 10.35
C PHE A 323 -0.98 -11.85 9.61
N GLY A 324 -2.18 -12.28 9.94
CA GLY A 324 -2.92 -13.27 9.14
C GLY A 324 -3.46 -12.63 7.87
N ILE A 325 -3.70 -13.43 6.83
CA ILE A 325 -4.16 -12.94 5.52
C ILE A 325 -5.56 -13.49 5.23
N LEU A 326 -6.54 -12.58 5.09
CA LEU A 326 -7.92 -12.93 4.67
C LEU A 326 -8.19 -12.62 3.19
N GLY A 327 -7.37 -11.78 2.56
CA GLY A 327 -7.53 -11.45 1.14
C GLY A 327 -6.23 -10.99 0.51
N VAL A 328 -5.96 -11.48 -0.69
CA VAL A 328 -4.96 -10.94 -1.60
C VAL A 328 -5.61 -10.72 -2.95
N GLU A 329 -5.41 -9.55 -3.55
CA GLU A 329 -5.72 -9.26 -4.94
C GLU A 329 -4.48 -8.70 -5.65
N VAL A 330 -4.31 -9.02 -6.93
CA VAL A 330 -3.31 -8.39 -7.80
C VAL A 330 -4.01 -7.80 -9.01
N TRP A 331 -3.81 -6.51 -9.21
CA TRP A 331 -4.40 -5.69 -10.26
C TRP A 331 -3.32 -5.28 -11.26
N ALA A 332 -3.58 -5.39 -12.56
CA ALA A 332 -2.72 -4.85 -13.60
C ALA A 332 -3.25 -3.51 -14.11
N ILE A 333 -2.34 -2.58 -14.35
CA ILE A 333 -2.62 -1.18 -14.69
C ILE A 333 -1.69 -0.71 -15.82
N GLY A 334 -2.18 0.18 -16.68
CA GLY A 334 -1.50 0.54 -17.95
C GLY A 334 -1.86 -0.35 -19.14
N GLY A 335 -1.28 -0.04 -20.30
CA GLY A 335 -1.58 -0.65 -21.62
C GLY A 335 -0.57 -0.25 -22.69
#